data_AF-A0A7K9KLQ7-F1
#
_entry.id   AF-A0A7K9KLQ7-F1
#
_cell.length_a   1.000
_cell.length_b   1.000
_cell.length_c   1.000
_cell.angle_alpha   90.00
_cell.angle_beta   90.00
_cell.angle_gamma   90.00
#
_symmetry.space_group_name_H-M   'P 1'
#
loop_
_entity.id
_entity.type
_entity.pdbx_description
1 polymer ?
#
loop_
_entity_poly.entity_id
_entity_poly.type
_entity_poly.pdbx_seq_one_letter_code
_entity_poly.pdbx_strand_id
1 'polypeptide(L)' 'MFWYQQPPRSSLKLIVSSTSWNYSSYEDGYSEAKFEVNRQNTDYSLMTIKNLTPKDEATYFCAASDH' A
#
# COMPACT_ATOMS: atom_id res chain seq x y z
N MET A 1 -6.38 2.36 7.04
CA MET A 1 -6.40 2.12 5.59
C MET A 1 -5.29 1.16 5.25
N PHE A 2 -5.53 0.30 4.26
CA PHE A 2 -4.63 -0.77 3.86
C PHE A 2 -4.42 -0.70 2.36
N TRP A 3 -3.17 -0.94 1.94
CA TRP A 3 -2.82 -1.08 0.54
C TRP A 3 -2.35 -2.49 0.26
N TYR A 4 -2.93 -3.11 -0.76
CA TYR A 4 -2.59 -4.44 -1.20
C TYR A 4 -2.12 -4.43 -2.65
N GLN A 5 -1.33 -5.42 -3.00
CA GLN A 5 -1.05 -5.76 -4.38
C GLN A 5 -1.39 -7.22 -4.67
N GLN A 6 -1.82 -7.47 -5.90
CA GLN A 6 -1.99 -8.80 -6.44
C GLN A 6 -1.27 -8.89 -7.79
N PRO A 7 -0.03 -9.42 -7.80
CA PRO A 7 0.66 -9.75 -9.04
C PRO A 7 -0.11 -10.81 -9.85
N PRO A 8 0.11 -10.90 -11.17
CA PRO A 8 -0.51 -11.92 -12.01
C PRO A 8 -0.30 -13.33 -11.45
N ARG A 9 -1.40 -14.10 -11.32
CA ARG A 9 -1.40 -15.48 -10.83
C ARG A 9 -0.87 -15.66 -9.39
N SER A 10 -0.84 -14.59 -8.60
CA SER A 10 -0.40 -14.62 -7.21
C SER A 10 -1.56 -14.32 -6.25
N SER A 11 -1.35 -14.62 -4.97
CA SER A 11 -2.28 -14.25 -3.91
C SER A 11 -2.20 -12.75 -3.61
N LEU A 12 -3.26 -12.21 -3.03
CA LEU A 12 -3.27 -10.85 -2.51
C LEU A 12 -2.23 -10.72 -1.38
N LYS A 13 -1.41 -9.67 -1.42
CA LYS A 13 -0.39 -9.36 -0.41
C LYS A 13 -0.62 -7.98 0.15
N LEU A 14 -0.59 -7.86 1.48
CA LEU A 14 -0.59 -6.57 2.14
C LEU A 14 0.78 -5.91 1.91
N ILE A 15 0.77 -4.65 1.48
CA ILE A 15 1.99 -3.84 1.35
C ILE A 15 2.21 -3.08 2.66
N VAL A 16 1.17 -2.36 3.07
CA VAL A 16 1.25 -1.39 4.16
C VAL A 16 -0.12 -1.15 4.78
N SER A 17 -0.11 -1.03 6.10
CA SER A 17 -1.25 -0.62 6.90
C SER A 17 -0.97 0.76 7.52
N SER A 18 -1.97 1.64 7.51
CA SER A 18 -1.90 2.95 8.15
C SER A 18 -3.07 3.12 9.11
N THR A 19 -2.78 3.32 10.39
CA THR A 19 -3.74 3.38 11.49
C THR A 19 -4.14 4.81 11.85
N SER A 20 -3.18 5.73 11.94
CA SER A 20 -3.37 7.15 12.26
C SER A 20 -2.55 8.06 11.33
N TRP A 21 -2.75 9.39 11.45
CA TRP A 21 -2.03 10.39 10.65
C TRP A 21 -0.51 10.16 10.74
N ASN A 22 0.11 9.84 9.61
CA ASN A 22 1.56 9.64 9.42
C ASN A 22 2.20 8.38 10.02
N TYR A 23 1.45 7.40 10.54
CA TYR A 23 2.03 6.10 10.90
C TYR A 23 1.64 5.03 9.89
N SER A 24 2.65 4.46 9.24
CA SER A 24 2.53 3.39 8.24
C SER A 24 3.43 2.23 8.64
N SER A 25 2.86 1.03 8.70
CA SER A 25 3.58 -0.22 8.97
C SER A 25 3.62 -1.05 7.69
N TYR A 26 4.83 -1.29 7.19
CA TYR A 26 5.08 -2.07 5.98
C TYR A 26 5.31 -3.54 6.32
N GLU A 27 4.78 -4.42 5.47
CA GLU A 27 5.07 -5.85 5.53
C GLU A 27 6.49 -6.16 5.04
N ASP A 28 7.00 -7.34 5.37
CA ASP A 28 8.35 -7.77 5.01
C ASP A 28 8.59 -7.70 3.49
N GLY A 29 9.70 -7.07 3.11
CA GLY A 29 10.07 -6.85 1.70
C GLY A 29 9.46 -5.59 1.08
N TYR A 30 8.64 -4.85 1.80
CA TYR A 30 8.12 -3.55 1.41
C TYR A 30 8.78 -2.41 2.19
N SER A 31 8.84 -1.24 1.58
CA SER A 31 9.38 -0.05 2.23
C SER A 31 8.83 1.22 1.60
N GLU A 32 8.85 2.30 2.38
CA GLU A 32 8.47 3.65 1.96
C GLU A 32 9.33 4.18 0.80
N ALA A 33 10.57 3.68 0.66
CA ALA A 33 11.44 4.04 -0.46
C ALA A 33 10.85 3.61 -1.81
N LYS A 34 10.04 2.55 -1.83
CA LYS A 34 9.36 2.04 -3.03
C LYS A 34 7.87 2.39 -3.07
N PHE A 35 7.18 2.23 -1.95
CA PHE A 35 5.74 2.44 -1.82
C PHE A 35 5.51 3.56 -0.80
N GLU A 36 5.54 4.82 -1.24
CA GLU A 36 5.27 5.94 -0.33
C GLU A 36 3.76 6.04 -0.09
N VAL A 37 3.33 5.98 1.16
CA VAL A 37 1.92 6.15 1.54
C VAL A 37 1.71 7.41 2.35
N ASN A 38 0.84 8.26 1.83
CA ASN A 38 0.35 9.45 2.52
C ASN A 38 -1.14 9.29 2.83
N ARG A 39 -1.48 9.24 4.12
CA ARG A 39 -2.85 9.24 4.60
C ARG A 39 -3.19 10.63 5.16
N GLN A 40 -3.95 11.41 4.38
CA GLN A 40 -4.31 12.78 4.77
C GLN A 40 -5.46 12.80 5.77
N ASN A 41 -6.42 11.88 5.66
CA ASN A 41 -7.55 11.77 6.59
C ASN A 41 -8.09 10.33 6.63
N THR A 42 -9.26 10.13 7.23
CA THR A 42 -9.89 8.80 7.34
C THR A 42 -10.31 8.23 5.99
N ASP A 43 -10.66 9.09 5.04
CA ASP A 43 -11.35 8.74 3.79
C ASP A 43 -10.42 8.82 2.58
N TYR A 44 -9.23 9.41 2.76
CA TYR A 44 -8.26 9.63 1.70
C TYR A 44 -6.88 9.09 2.09
N SER A 45 -6.42 8.12 1.30
CA SER A 45 -5.04 7.68 1.26
C SER A 45 -4.55 7.66 -0.17
N LEU A 46 -3.32 8.14 -0.34
CA LEU A 46 -2.58 8.14 -1.58
C LEU A 46 -1.38 7.21 -1.43
N MET A 47 -1.18 6.32 -2.40
CA MET A 47 0.04 5.53 -2.51
C MET A 47 0.77 5.90 -3.80
N THR A 48 2.04 6.31 -3.65
CA THR A 48 2.95 6.62 -4.75
C THR A 48 3.97 5.50 -4.88
N ILE A 49 3.98 4.84 -6.03
CA ILE A 49 4.97 3.81 -6.35
C ILE A 49 6.16 4.48 -7.04
N LYS A 50 7.32 4.51 -6.37
CA LYS A 50 8.55 5.13 -6.86
C LYS A 50 9.31 4.17 -7.78
N ASN A 51 10.11 4.72 -8.70
CA ASN A 51 11.02 3.95 -9.56
C ASN A 51 10.35 2.74 -10.22
N LEU A 52 9.25 2.97 -10.95
CA LEU A 52 8.45 1.91 -11.57
C LEU A 52 9.29 1.01 -12.48
N THR A 53 9.07 -0.29 -12.36
CA THR A 53 9.68 -1.35 -13.18
C THR A 53 8.60 -2.34 -13.62
N PRO A 54 8.88 -3.18 -14.63
CA PRO A 54 7.94 -4.25 -15.03
C PRO A 54 7.60 -5.23 -13.89
N LYS A 55 8.43 -5.33 -12.85
CA LYS A 55 8.16 -6.19 -11.68
C LYS A 55 7.02 -5.66 -10.80
N ASP A 56 6.65 -4.39 -10.96
CA ASP A 56 5.58 -3.74 -10.20
C ASP A 56 4.21 -3.92 -10.86
N GLU A 57 4.12 -4.70 -11.95
CA GLU A 57 2.86 -5.06 -12.58
C GLU A 57 2.00 -5.89 -11.61
N ALA A 58 0.91 -5.27 -11.14
CA ALA A 58 -0.05 -5.89 -10.24
C ALA A 58 -1.38 -5.12 -10.29
N THR A 59 -2.44 -5.77 -9.82
CA THR A 59 -3.65 -5.05 -9.43
C THR A 59 -3.46 -4.52 -8.00
N TYR A 60 -3.67 -3.23 -7.81
CA TYR A 60 -3.53 -2.58 -6.50
C TYR A 60 -4.88 -2.28 -5.90
N PHE A 61 -5.07 -2.63 -4.63
CA PHE A 61 -6.32 -2.43 -3.92
C PHE A 61 -6.11 -1.55 -2.70
N CYS A 62 -7.04 -0.62 -2.48
CA CYS A 62 -7.16 0.11 -1.22
C CYS A 62 -8.33 -0.47 -0.43
N ALA A 63 -8.16 -0.61 0.88
CA ALA A 63 -9.23 -0.97 1.79
C ALA A 63 -9.27 -0.04 3.02
N ALA A 64 -10.47 0.24 3.48
CA ALA A 64 -10.73 0.91 4.75
C ALA A 64 -11.31 -0.11 5.74
N SER A 65 -11.03 0.09 7.03
CA SER A 65 -11.67 -0.63 8.11
C SER A 65 -12.29 0.42 9.03
N ASP A 66 -13.57 0.23 9.35
CA ASP A 66 -14.38 1.12 10.18
C ASP A 66 -14.41 0.64 11.64
N HIS A 67 -13.30 0.08 12.11
CA HIS A 67 -13.25 -0.68 13.35
C HIS A 67 -12.70 0.14 14.52
#